data_AF-A0A328YTC4-F1
#
_entry.id   AF-A0A328YTC4-F1
#
_cell.length_a   1.000
_cell.length_b   1.000
_cell.length_c   1.000
_cell.angle_alpha   90.00
_cell.angle_beta   90.00
_cell.angle_gamma   90.00
#
_symmetry.space_group_name_H-M   'P 1'
#
loop_
_entity.id
_entity.type
_entity.pdbx_description
1 polymer ?
#
loop_
_entity_poly.entity_id
_entity_poly.type
_entity_poly.pdbx_seq_one_letter_code
_entity_poly.pdbx_strand_id
1 'polypeptide(L)'
;MREYHRTHPWRLSEGGLYIPHAYWNMTETSLSYWDDVGFILNGRRIIVWWRHPRDLYWEQVKSQAWEEVGDDPQDNWLFEGGTKNYKKVGKTGRRKKLSSYTSREPSEAQRQYYAKLLEIERRLCQEGIDLEVRPSWKWERLSWAMGLSLVAPLEVRNEREVAQLAHFARQLILQKTTLDKEFAGFVYDKARWLHDQSIAPTSFDADIAPLAGTN
;
A
#
# COMPACT_ATOMS: atom_id res chain seq x y z
N MET A 1 24.76 7.78 11.58
CA MET A 1 24.31 7.46 10.20
C MET A 1 25.36 6.65 9.42
N ARG A 2 26.60 7.16 9.21
CA ARG A 2 27.64 6.43 8.45
C ARG A 2 27.99 5.03 9.01
N GLU A 3 28.07 4.87 10.33
CA GLU A 3 28.41 3.57 10.95
C GLU A 3 27.32 2.52 10.78
N TYR A 4 26.05 2.90 11.01
CA TYR A 4 24.89 2.04 10.74
C TYR A 4 24.85 1.58 9.28
N HIS A 5 25.23 2.46 8.34
CA HIS A 5 25.29 2.13 6.92
C HIS A 5 26.37 1.12 6.55
N ARG A 6 27.50 1.10 7.27
CA ARG A 6 28.57 0.11 7.06
C ARG A 6 28.15 -1.29 7.50
N THR A 7 27.37 -1.39 8.57
CA THR A 7 26.95 -2.67 9.16
C THR A 7 25.66 -3.23 8.56
N HIS A 8 24.87 -2.40 7.88
CA HIS A 8 23.59 -2.81 7.27
C HIS A 8 23.52 -2.43 5.78
N PRO A 9 24.46 -2.87 4.92
CA PRO A 9 24.50 -2.46 3.52
C PRO A 9 23.23 -2.87 2.77
N TRP A 10 22.70 -1.96 1.95
CA TRP A 10 21.63 -2.32 1.02
C TRP A 10 22.18 -3.21 -0.09
N ARG A 11 21.39 -4.21 -0.47
CA ARG A 11 21.62 -4.96 -1.70
C ARG A 11 21.07 -4.11 -2.84
N LEU A 12 21.97 -3.52 -3.60
CA LEU A 12 21.61 -2.66 -4.72
C LEU A 12 21.53 -3.49 -6.01
N SER A 13 20.60 -3.15 -6.88
CA SER A 13 20.58 -3.62 -8.27
C SER A 13 21.77 -3.09 -9.05
N GLU A 14 21.97 -3.58 -10.28
CA GLU A 14 23.02 -3.07 -11.19
C GLU A 14 22.89 -1.55 -11.41
N GLY A 15 21.67 -1.01 -11.43
CA GLY A 15 21.39 0.42 -11.51
C GLY A 15 21.64 1.21 -10.22
N GLY A 16 22.15 0.56 -9.16
CA GLY A 16 22.43 1.20 -7.87
C GLY A 16 21.19 1.49 -7.03
N LEU A 17 20.08 0.79 -7.27
CA LEU A 17 18.80 0.99 -6.59
C LEU A 17 18.56 -0.12 -5.56
N TYR A 18 18.00 0.25 -4.43
CA TYR A 18 17.38 -0.68 -3.49
C TYR A 18 15.88 -0.76 -3.83
N ILE A 19 15.42 -1.92 -4.28
CA ILE A 19 14.04 -2.17 -4.68
C ILE A 19 13.53 -3.32 -3.81
N PRO A 20 12.64 -3.07 -2.84
CA PRO A 20 12.17 -4.12 -1.92
C PRO A 20 10.96 -4.89 -2.46
N HIS A 21 10.28 -4.37 -3.48
CA HIS A 21 9.13 -5.00 -4.13
C HIS A 21 9.51 -5.74 -5.41
N ALA A 22 8.65 -6.68 -5.80
CA ALA A 22 8.77 -7.45 -7.02
C ALA A 22 7.50 -7.27 -7.87
N TYR A 23 7.66 -7.32 -9.20
CA TYR A 23 6.64 -6.91 -10.17
C TYR A 23 6.04 -8.08 -10.96
N TRP A 24 6.13 -9.31 -10.44
CA TRP A 24 5.76 -10.52 -11.19
C TRP A 24 4.27 -10.60 -11.60
N ASN A 25 3.41 -9.81 -10.95
CA ASN A 25 1.97 -9.79 -11.17
C ASN A 25 1.47 -8.51 -11.86
N MET A 26 2.38 -7.65 -12.35
CA MET A 26 2.02 -6.41 -13.04
C MET A 26 2.28 -6.53 -14.54
N THR A 27 1.38 -5.93 -15.32
CA THR A 27 1.47 -5.80 -16.77
C THR A 27 1.58 -4.33 -17.15
N GLU A 28 1.90 -4.04 -18.41
CA GLU A 28 1.95 -2.67 -18.92
C GLU A 28 0.59 -1.95 -18.84
N THR A 29 -0.52 -2.68 -18.78
CA THR A 29 -1.87 -2.12 -18.64
C THR A 29 -2.36 -2.05 -17.20
N SER A 30 -1.57 -2.55 -16.24
CA SER A 30 -1.92 -2.48 -14.83
C SER A 30 -1.86 -1.04 -14.32
N LEU A 31 -2.75 -0.68 -13.40
CA LEU A 31 -2.66 0.57 -12.66
C LEU A 31 -1.79 0.36 -11.42
N SER A 32 -0.86 1.27 -11.18
CA SER A 32 -0.02 1.27 -9.98
C SER A 32 -0.54 2.24 -8.92
N TYR A 33 -0.32 1.93 -7.65
CA TYR A 33 -0.90 2.67 -6.53
C TYR A 33 0.19 3.26 -5.64
N TRP A 34 1.15 2.47 -5.24
CA TRP A 34 2.26 2.89 -4.40
C TRP A 34 3.47 1.98 -4.66
N ASP A 35 4.64 2.50 -4.31
CA ASP A 35 5.90 1.75 -4.36
C ASP A 35 6.94 2.46 -3.50
N ASP A 36 8.05 1.81 -3.23
CA ASP A 36 9.21 2.42 -2.62
C ASP A 36 10.53 2.05 -3.32
N VAL A 37 11.45 3.01 -3.30
CA VAL A 37 12.76 2.84 -3.92
C VAL A 37 13.83 3.59 -3.16
N GLY A 38 14.93 2.92 -2.90
CA GLY A 38 16.11 3.49 -2.28
C GLY A 38 17.24 3.72 -3.26
N PHE A 39 18.05 4.76 -3.02
CA PHE A 39 19.32 4.95 -3.75
C PHE A 39 20.33 5.72 -2.90
N ILE A 40 21.58 5.76 -3.36
CA ILE A 40 22.64 6.54 -2.72
C ILE A 40 22.87 7.86 -3.47
N LEU A 41 22.79 8.98 -2.74
CA LEU A 41 23.09 10.32 -3.24
C LEU A 41 24.09 11.00 -2.29
N ASN A 42 25.25 11.41 -2.82
CA ASN A 42 26.32 12.06 -2.06
C ASN A 42 26.72 11.28 -0.79
N GLY A 43 26.80 9.95 -0.90
CA GLY A 43 27.14 9.05 0.20
C GLY A 43 26.06 8.90 1.28
N ARG A 44 24.83 9.34 1.01
CA ARG A 44 23.67 9.19 1.91
C ARG A 44 22.61 8.30 1.28
N ARG A 45 21.94 7.49 2.10
CA ARG A 45 20.74 6.76 1.70
C ARG A 45 19.57 7.71 1.55
N ILE A 46 18.91 7.63 0.42
CA ILE A 46 17.61 8.22 0.15
C ILE A 46 16.64 7.05 0.04
N ILE A 47 15.53 7.09 0.78
CA ILE A 47 14.37 6.22 0.56
C ILE A 47 13.22 7.09 0.05
N VAL A 48 12.58 6.64 -1.02
CA VAL A 48 11.43 7.30 -1.62
C VAL A 48 10.23 6.42 -1.36
N TRP A 49 9.21 6.96 -0.71
CA TRP A 49 7.89 6.34 -0.63
C TRP A 49 7.00 7.08 -1.61
N TRP A 50 6.76 6.44 -2.74
CA TRP A 50 5.96 6.99 -3.81
C TRP A 50 4.53 6.50 -3.72
N ARG A 51 3.59 7.41 -3.94
CA ARG A 51 2.17 7.12 -4.05
C ARG A 51 1.63 7.79 -5.31
N HIS A 52 0.88 7.04 -6.10
CA HIS A 52 0.06 7.60 -7.16
C HIS A 52 -1.10 8.39 -6.53
N PRO A 53 -1.55 9.52 -7.12
CA PRO A 53 -2.73 10.23 -6.63
C PRO A 53 -3.98 9.35 -6.44
N ARG A 54 -4.14 8.31 -7.26
CA ARG A 54 -5.24 7.34 -7.14
C ARG A 54 -5.24 6.57 -5.82
N ASP A 55 -4.06 6.31 -5.25
CA ASP A 55 -3.93 5.60 -3.99
C ASP A 55 -4.40 6.46 -2.82
N LEU A 56 -4.08 7.76 -2.84
CA LEU A 56 -4.62 8.72 -1.86
C LEU A 56 -6.14 8.89 -1.99
N TYR A 57 -6.63 8.92 -3.23
CA TYR A 57 -8.07 8.99 -3.47
C TYR A 57 -8.77 7.73 -2.93
N TRP A 58 -8.22 6.55 -3.19
CA TRP A 58 -8.74 5.28 -2.68
C TRP A 58 -8.72 5.22 -1.14
N GLU A 59 -7.62 5.64 -0.49
CA GLU A 59 -7.57 5.72 0.97
C GLU A 59 -8.67 6.63 1.53
N GLN A 60 -8.98 7.75 0.86
CA GLN A 60 -10.04 8.64 1.31
C GLN A 60 -11.43 8.02 1.13
N VAL A 61 -11.66 7.26 0.07
CA VAL A 61 -12.90 6.47 -0.11
C VAL A 61 -13.07 5.48 1.04
N LYS A 62 -12.03 4.69 1.35
CA LYS A 62 -12.06 3.76 2.49
C LYS A 62 -12.34 4.51 3.79
N SER A 63 -11.64 5.62 4.04
CA SER A 63 -11.84 6.42 5.25
C SER A 63 -13.29 6.89 5.40
N GLN A 64 -13.93 7.34 4.32
CA GLN A 64 -15.34 7.74 4.37
C GLN A 64 -16.27 6.55 4.58
N ALA A 65 -15.97 5.39 4.00
CA ALA A 65 -16.77 4.19 4.21
C ALA A 65 -16.71 3.71 5.67
N TRP A 66 -15.54 3.75 6.29
CA TRP A 66 -15.35 3.45 7.71
C TRP A 66 -16.07 4.43 8.62
N GLU A 67 -16.13 5.71 8.24
CA GLU A 67 -16.89 6.72 8.98
C GLU A 67 -18.41 6.49 8.85
N GLU A 68 -18.89 6.15 7.65
CA GLU A 68 -20.31 5.96 7.36
C GLU A 68 -20.90 4.64 7.91
N VAL A 69 -20.10 3.56 7.95
CA VAL A 69 -20.57 2.27 8.47
C VAL A 69 -20.93 2.38 9.96
N GLY A 70 -20.18 3.18 10.71
CA GLY A 70 -20.36 3.46 12.14
C GLY A 70 -19.55 2.54 13.05
N ASP A 71 -20.04 2.33 14.27
CA ASP A 71 -19.31 1.58 15.29
C ASP A 71 -19.19 0.08 14.98
N ASP A 72 -17.98 -0.45 15.13
CA ASP A 72 -17.69 -1.88 15.02
C ASP A 72 -18.36 -2.65 16.18
N PRO A 73 -18.93 -3.86 15.94
CA PRO A 73 -19.52 -4.70 16.98
C PRO A 73 -18.54 -5.21 18.06
N GLN A 74 -17.24 -4.96 17.89
CA GLN A 74 -16.13 -5.33 18.78
C GLN A 74 -16.02 -6.84 18.99
N ASP A 75 -16.31 -7.62 17.94
CA ASP A 75 -16.18 -9.05 18.01
C ASP A 75 -14.71 -9.47 17.85
N ASN A 76 -14.06 -9.87 18.94
CA ASN A 76 -12.65 -10.32 18.96
C ASN A 76 -12.44 -11.73 18.36
N TRP A 77 -13.17 -12.11 17.33
CA TRP A 77 -13.21 -13.47 16.76
C TRP A 77 -11.85 -13.97 16.24
N LEU A 78 -10.97 -13.06 15.83
CA LEU A 78 -9.61 -13.38 15.40
C LEU A 78 -8.76 -13.96 16.54
N PHE A 79 -8.96 -13.50 17.77
CA PHE A 79 -8.10 -13.82 18.91
C PHE A 79 -8.78 -14.66 19.99
N GLU A 80 -10.11 -14.57 20.10
CA GLU A 80 -10.89 -15.21 21.16
C GLU A 80 -11.70 -16.39 20.64
N GLY A 81 -11.72 -17.48 21.40
CA GLY A 81 -12.50 -18.68 21.06
C GLY A 81 -11.92 -19.52 19.91
N GLY A 82 -10.70 -19.23 19.46
CA GLY A 82 -10.02 -20.01 18.42
C GLY A 82 -9.57 -21.40 18.87
N THR A 83 -9.41 -22.31 17.91
CA THR A 83 -8.97 -23.70 18.12
C THR A 83 -7.45 -23.80 18.04
N LYS A 84 -6.83 -24.46 19.04
CA LYS A 84 -5.38 -24.74 19.07
C LYS A 84 -5.04 -25.93 18.17
N ASN A 85 -4.18 -25.71 17.19
CA ASN A 85 -3.64 -26.77 16.34
C ASN A 85 -2.28 -27.24 16.86
N TYR A 86 -2.13 -28.55 16.99
CA TYR A 86 -0.92 -29.16 17.54
C TYR A 86 -0.24 -30.04 16.51
N LYS A 87 1.08 -29.87 16.36
CA LYS A 87 1.92 -30.83 15.65
C LYS A 87 2.60 -31.79 16.60
N LYS A 88 2.69 -33.06 16.21
CA LYS A 88 3.50 -34.06 16.92
C LYS A 88 4.98 -33.77 16.69
N VAL A 89 5.78 -33.85 17.74
CA VAL A 89 7.22 -33.58 17.71
C VAL A 89 8.01 -34.66 18.45
N GLY A 90 9.26 -34.88 18.05
CA GLY A 90 10.15 -35.90 18.61
C GLY A 90 9.98 -37.28 17.97
N LYS A 91 11.00 -38.13 18.15
CA LYS A 91 11.12 -39.45 17.46
C LYS A 91 9.95 -40.40 17.72
N THR A 92 9.26 -40.27 18.86
CA THR A 92 8.14 -41.15 19.25
C THR A 92 6.77 -40.58 18.91
N GLY A 93 6.67 -39.33 18.43
CA GLY A 93 5.40 -38.69 18.06
C GLY A 93 4.41 -38.45 19.21
N ARG A 94 4.78 -38.75 20.47
CA ARG A 94 3.90 -38.61 21.65
C ARG A 94 3.84 -37.18 22.19
N ARG A 95 4.91 -36.40 22.01
CA ARG A 95 4.95 -35.00 22.46
C ARG A 95 4.24 -34.13 21.42
N LYS A 96 3.30 -33.30 21.87
CA LYS A 96 2.63 -32.28 21.04
C LYS A 96 3.27 -30.92 21.29
N LYS A 97 3.43 -30.13 20.24
CA LYS A 97 3.79 -28.72 20.32
C LYS A 97 2.72 -27.92 19.57
N LEU A 98 2.26 -26.83 20.18
CA LEU A 98 1.37 -25.87 19.53
C LEU A 98 2.04 -25.38 18.23
N SER A 99 1.35 -25.50 17.11
CA SER A 99 1.85 -25.12 15.79
C SER A 99 1.15 -23.90 15.22
N SER A 100 -0.16 -23.77 15.45
CA SER A 100 -0.97 -22.66 14.97
C SER A 100 -2.27 -22.55 15.77
N TYR A 101 -3.02 -21.50 15.50
CA TYR A 101 -4.40 -21.32 15.92
C TYR A 101 -5.27 -21.22 14.67
N THR A 102 -6.50 -21.73 14.74
CA THR A 102 -7.57 -21.43 13.80
C THR A 102 -8.53 -20.49 14.52
N SER A 103 -8.73 -19.28 14.01
CA SER A 103 -9.72 -18.35 14.55
C SER A 103 -11.12 -18.95 14.46
N ARG A 104 -12.03 -18.54 15.35
CA ARG A 104 -13.44 -18.92 15.21
C ARG A 104 -14.08 -18.10 14.10
N GLU A 105 -15.31 -18.43 13.73
CA GLU A 105 -16.09 -17.57 12.84
C GLU A 105 -16.43 -16.24 13.52
N PRO A 106 -16.50 -15.13 12.76
CA PRO A 106 -17.13 -13.90 13.23
C PRO A 106 -18.58 -14.14 13.65
N SER A 107 -19.06 -13.32 14.57
CA SER A 107 -20.47 -13.24 14.94
C SER A 107 -21.30 -12.74 13.77
N GLU A 108 -22.61 -12.97 13.85
CA GLU A 108 -23.54 -12.48 12.83
C GLU A 108 -23.51 -10.96 12.71
N ALA A 109 -23.45 -10.25 13.85
CA ALA A 109 -23.32 -8.79 13.86
C ALA A 109 -22.04 -8.32 13.16
N GLN A 110 -20.92 -9.02 13.38
CA GLN A 110 -19.64 -8.67 12.75
C GLN A 110 -19.65 -8.91 11.23
N ARG A 111 -20.27 -10.01 10.77
CA ARG A 111 -20.46 -10.26 9.34
C ARG A 111 -21.31 -9.18 8.68
N GLN A 112 -22.44 -8.84 9.30
CA GLN A 112 -23.33 -7.79 8.79
C GLN A 112 -22.64 -6.43 8.74
N TYR A 113 -21.81 -6.11 9.73
CA TYR A 113 -21.00 -4.89 9.74
C TYR A 113 -20.05 -4.83 8.53
N TYR A 114 -19.26 -5.88 8.29
CA TYR A 114 -18.35 -5.91 7.14
C TYR A 114 -19.07 -5.96 5.79
N ALA A 115 -20.23 -6.62 5.71
CA ALA A 115 -21.07 -6.59 4.51
C ALA A 115 -21.56 -5.18 4.20
N LYS A 116 -22.03 -4.44 5.22
CA LYS A 116 -22.44 -3.03 5.09
C LYS A 116 -21.25 -2.15 4.68
N LEU A 117 -20.07 -2.34 5.28
CA LEU A 117 -18.86 -1.61 4.90
C LEU A 117 -18.52 -1.81 3.42
N LEU A 118 -18.54 -3.06 2.95
CA LEU A 118 -18.30 -3.40 1.54
C LEU A 118 -19.33 -2.76 0.59
N GLU A 119 -20.60 -2.69 0.99
CA GLU A 119 -21.64 -2.01 0.22
C GLU A 119 -21.37 -0.51 0.10
N ILE A 120 -20.98 0.14 1.18
CA ILE A 120 -20.65 1.57 1.21
C ILE A 120 -19.40 1.84 0.37
N GLU A 121 -18.33 1.06 0.54
CA GLU A 121 -17.11 1.19 -0.26
C GLU A 121 -17.40 1.05 -1.76
N ARG A 122 -18.20 0.05 -2.15
CA ARG A 122 -18.62 -0.12 -3.56
C ARG A 122 -19.37 1.09 -4.08
N ARG A 123 -20.33 1.60 -3.30
CA ARG A 123 -21.10 2.80 -3.67
C ARG A 123 -20.17 4.00 -3.86
N LEU A 124 -19.31 4.30 -2.89
CA LEU A 124 -18.40 5.45 -2.94
C LEU A 124 -17.38 5.32 -4.08
N CYS A 125 -16.91 4.11 -4.40
CA CYS A 125 -16.06 3.87 -5.57
C CYS A 125 -16.78 4.17 -6.89
N GLN A 126 -18.03 3.69 -7.04
CA GLN A 126 -18.82 3.84 -8.25
C GLN A 126 -19.30 5.28 -8.46
N GLU A 127 -19.69 5.95 -7.39
CA GLU A 127 -20.14 7.33 -7.43
C GLU A 127 -18.96 8.30 -7.53
N GLY A 128 -17.82 7.96 -6.92
CA GLY A 128 -16.69 8.87 -6.71
C GLY A 128 -17.00 9.96 -5.68
N ILE A 129 -15.99 10.35 -4.90
CA ILE A 129 -16.07 11.37 -3.85
C ILE A 129 -15.61 12.75 -4.36
N ASP A 130 -16.00 13.82 -3.65
CA ASP A 130 -15.48 15.15 -3.92
C ASP A 130 -14.09 15.32 -3.29
N LEU A 131 -13.05 15.03 -4.06
CA LEU A 131 -11.66 15.11 -3.63
C LEU A 131 -10.77 15.53 -4.79
N GLU A 132 -9.88 16.48 -4.53
CA GLU A 132 -8.78 16.83 -5.42
C GLU A 132 -7.44 16.40 -4.81
N VAL A 133 -6.74 15.48 -5.47
CA VAL A 133 -5.38 15.08 -5.08
C VAL A 133 -4.38 15.72 -6.05
N ARG A 134 -3.46 16.51 -5.51
CA ARG A 134 -2.40 17.20 -6.28
C ARG A 134 -1.04 16.55 -6.03
N PRO A 135 -0.13 16.59 -7.03
CA PRO A 135 1.24 16.15 -6.83
C PRO A 135 1.87 16.95 -5.68
N SER A 136 2.54 16.26 -4.78
CA SER A 136 3.19 16.88 -3.62
C SER A 136 4.39 16.05 -3.21
N TRP A 137 5.32 16.66 -2.49
CA TRP A 137 6.38 15.90 -1.87
C TRP A 137 6.83 16.51 -0.55
N LYS A 138 7.27 15.65 0.35
CA LYS A 138 7.80 16.04 1.65
C LYS A 138 9.13 15.34 1.88
N TRP A 139 10.07 16.10 2.42
CA TRP A 139 11.39 15.61 2.80
C TRP A 139 11.49 15.46 4.31
N GLU A 140 12.07 14.36 4.78
CA GLU A 140 12.34 14.15 6.18
C GLU A 140 13.68 13.46 6.43
N ARG A 141 14.19 13.61 7.65
CA ARG A 141 15.43 12.96 8.08
C ARG A 141 15.09 11.85 9.06
N LEU A 142 15.44 10.63 8.69
CA LEU A 142 15.33 9.46 9.55
C LEU A 142 16.66 9.19 10.25
N SER A 143 16.65 8.34 11.27
CA SER A 143 17.88 7.87 11.93
C SER A 143 18.82 7.11 10.97
N TRP A 144 18.25 6.51 9.92
CA TRP A 144 18.93 5.60 8.99
C TRP A 144 18.92 6.04 7.51
N ALA A 145 18.16 7.06 7.11
CA ALA A 145 18.17 7.60 5.74
C ALA A 145 17.62 9.04 5.68
N MET A 146 17.64 9.63 4.50
CA MET A 146 16.74 10.73 4.15
C MET A 146 15.49 10.14 3.51
N GLY A 147 14.31 10.51 4.01
CA GLY A 147 13.02 10.08 3.50
C GLY A 147 12.43 11.11 2.54
N LEU A 148 11.82 10.61 1.46
CA LEU A 148 11.07 11.39 0.49
C LEU A 148 9.68 10.77 0.34
N SER A 149 8.65 11.39 0.91
CA SER A 149 7.26 11.06 0.59
C SER A 149 6.89 11.79 -0.70
N LEU A 150 6.59 11.07 -1.77
CA LEU A 150 6.34 11.63 -3.10
C LEU A 150 4.96 11.21 -3.60
N VAL A 151 4.14 12.19 -3.95
CA VAL A 151 2.86 12.00 -4.63
C VAL A 151 3.03 12.53 -6.05
N ALA A 152 2.98 11.64 -7.04
CA ALA A 152 3.15 12.01 -8.45
C ALA A 152 2.41 11.04 -9.37
N PRO A 153 1.83 11.51 -10.49
CA PRO A 153 1.07 10.69 -11.43
C PRO A 153 2.00 9.94 -12.40
N LEU A 154 2.88 9.11 -11.85
CA LEU A 154 3.76 8.20 -12.58
C LEU A 154 3.20 6.79 -12.49
N GLU A 155 3.40 5.96 -13.52
CA GLU A 155 3.12 4.53 -13.36
C GLU A 155 4.39 3.79 -12.99
N VAL A 156 4.29 2.88 -12.03
CA VAL A 156 5.38 2.03 -11.55
C VAL A 156 4.90 0.58 -11.55
N ARG A 157 5.20 -0.12 -12.65
CA ARG A 157 4.70 -1.48 -12.94
C ARG A 157 5.82 -2.50 -13.15
N ASN A 158 7.06 -2.03 -13.21
CA ASN A 158 8.24 -2.85 -13.45
C ASN A 158 9.50 -2.11 -12.98
N GLU A 159 10.62 -2.84 -12.90
CA GLU A 159 11.89 -2.31 -12.41
C GLU A 159 12.41 -1.10 -13.21
N ARG A 160 12.10 -1.02 -14.51
CA ARG A 160 12.52 0.12 -15.35
C ARG A 160 11.78 1.40 -14.94
N GLU A 161 10.48 1.31 -14.69
CA GLU A 161 9.66 2.44 -14.25
C GLU A 161 10.04 2.90 -12.83
N VAL A 162 10.38 1.96 -11.94
CA VAL A 162 10.94 2.27 -10.61
C VAL A 162 12.25 3.03 -10.75
N ALA A 163 13.10 2.66 -11.71
CA ALA A 163 14.33 3.39 -11.97
C ALA A 163 14.08 4.81 -12.48
N GLN A 164 13.03 5.02 -13.29
CA GLN A 164 12.59 6.35 -13.71
C GLN A 164 12.06 7.17 -12.52
N LEU A 165 11.29 6.56 -11.63
CA LEU A 165 10.85 7.18 -10.38
C LEU A 165 12.05 7.62 -9.52
N ALA A 166 13.04 6.75 -9.32
CA ALA A 166 14.24 7.08 -8.57
C ALA A 166 15.05 8.21 -9.24
N HIS A 167 15.14 8.21 -10.56
CA HIS A 167 15.76 9.29 -11.32
C HIS A 167 15.02 10.61 -11.10
N PHE A 168 13.70 10.60 -11.22
CA PHE A 168 12.86 11.77 -11.02
C PHE A 168 13.01 12.34 -9.60
N ALA A 169 12.90 11.49 -8.58
CA ALA A 169 13.15 11.85 -7.19
C ALA A 169 14.53 12.50 -7.01
N ARG A 170 15.58 11.96 -7.63
CA ARG A 170 16.92 12.57 -7.61
C ARG A 170 16.91 13.97 -8.25
N GLN A 171 16.22 14.18 -9.37
CA GLN A 171 16.15 15.51 -9.99
C GLN A 171 15.42 16.52 -9.10
N LEU A 172 14.34 16.10 -8.42
CA LEU A 172 13.63 16.94 -7.45
C LEU A 172 14.55 17.36 -6.29
N ILE A 173 15.27 16.40 -5.70
CA ILE A 173 16.19 16.66 -4.58
C ILE A 173 17.32 17.61 -5.00
N LEU A 174 17.83 17.44 -6.22
CA LEU A 174 18.87 18.30 -6.79
C LEU A 174 18.33 19.62 -7.35
N GLN A 175 17.03 19.89 -7.21
CA GLN A 175 16.34 21.09 -7.71
C GLN A 175 16.53 21.32 -9.22
N LYS A 176 16.73 20.24 -9.98
CA LYS A 176 16.85 20.27 -11.44
C LYS A 176 15.48 20.26 -12.14
N THR A 177 14.45 19.85 -11.42
CA THR A 177 13.05 19.91 -11.83
C THR A 177 12.15 20.19 -10.62
N THR A 178 10.87 20.44 -10.87
CA THR A 178 9.82 20.63 -9.86
C THR A 178 8.57 19.86 -10.27
N LEU A 179 7.68 19.58 -9.31
CA LEU A 179 6.39 18.96 -9.62
C LEU A 179 5.56 19.83 -10.57
N ASP A 180 5.55 21.16 -10.36
CA ASP A 180 4.82 22.09 -11.23
C ASP A 180 5.36 22.11 -12.66
N LYS A 181 6.65 21.86 -12.85
CA LYS A 181 7.26 21.81 -14.20
C LYS A 181 6.84 20.55 -14.95
N GLU A 182 6.82 19.40 -14.28
CA GLU A 182 6.56 18.10 -14.91
C GLU A 182 5.07 17.75 -14.97
N PHE A 183 4.28 18.25 -14.02
CA PHE A 183 2.86 17.96 -13.84
C PHE A 183 2.04 19.24 -13.67
N ALA A 184 2.33 20.25 -14.49
CA ALA A 184 1.70 21.56 -14.43
C ALA A 184 0.18 21.47 -14.42
N GLY A 185 -0.45 22.00 -13.36
CA GLY A 185 -1.91 22.02 -13.24
C GLY A 185 -2.55 20.64 -13.09
N PHE A 186 -1.78 19.57 -12.86
CA PHE A 186 -2.34 18.25 -12.68
C PHE A 186 -3.16 18.18 -11.40
N VAL A 187 -4.37 17.63 -11.53
CA VAL A 187 -5.28 17.30 -10.43
C VAL A 187 -5.84 15.93 -10.71
N TYR A 188 -5.81 15.06 -9.70
CA TYR A 188 -6.56 13.81 -9.71
C TYR A 188 -7.87 14.03 -8.97
N ASP A 189 -8.96 14.07 -9.73
CA ASP A 189 -10.30 14.39 -9.26
C ASP A 189 -11.25 13.21 -9.46
N LYS A 190 -12.51 13.42 -9.11
CA LYS A 190 -13.60 12.46 -9.33
C LYS A 190 -13.69 11.95 -10.76
N ALA A 191 -13.50 12.79 -11.77
CA ALA A 191 -13.62 12.39 -13.17
C ALA A 191 -12.51 11.40 -13.55
N ARG A 192 -11.27 11.66 -13.13
CA ARG A 192 -10.14 10.74 -13.35
C ARG A 192 -10.28 9.45 -12.56
N TRP A 193 -10.79 9.51 -11.34
CA TRP A 193 -11.11 8.31 -10.56
C TRP A 193 -12.10 7.42 -11.31
N LEU A 194 -13.24 7.97 -11.75
CA LEU A 194 -14.25 7.20 -12.49
C LEU A 194 -13.71 6.66 -13.82
N HIS A 195 -12.80 7.38 -14.46
CA HIS A 195 -12.10 6.88 -15.64
C HIS A 195 -11.22 5.66 -15.32
N ASP A 196 -10.39 5.73 -14.26
CA ASP A 196 -9.57 4.60 -13.81
C ASP A 196 -10.44 3.39 -13.45
N GLN A 197 -11.58 3.61 -12.77
CA GLN A 197 -12.56 2.56 -12.45
C GLN A 197 -13.15 1.89 -13.71
N SER A 198 -13.29 2.63 -14.81
CA SER A 198 -13.76 2.06 -16.09
C SER A 198 -12.71 1.19 -16.79
N ILE A 199 -11.42 1.41 -16.48
CA ILE A 199 -10.30 0.65 -17.06
C ILE A 199 -10.04 -0.61 -16.23
N ALA A 200 -9.88 -0.43 -14.92
CA ALA A 200 -9.57 -1.49 -13.98
C ALA A 200 -10.28 -1.17 -12.67
N PRO A 201 -11.50 -1.72 -12.46
CA PRO A 201 -12.24 -1.55 -11.23
C PRO A 201 -11.36 -1.91 -10.04
N THR A 202 -11.32 -1.03 -9.03
CA THR A 202 -10.58 -1.33 -7.80
C THR A 202 -11.18 -2.58 -7.17
N SER A 203 -10.36 -3.60 -6.97
CA SER A 203 -10.79 -4.87 -6.38
C SER A 203 -11.07 -4.69 -4.89
N PHE A 204 -12.33 -4.88 -4.51
CA PHE A 204 -12.86 -4.75 -3.15
C PHE A 204 -12.55 -5.96 -2.25
N ASP A 205 -12.18 -7.09 -2.85
CA ASP A 205 -12.37 -8.40 -2.23
C ASP A 205 -11.18 -8.90 -1.41
N ALA A 206 -9.98 -8.35 -1.57
CA ALA A 206 -8.78 -8.96 -0.99
C ALA A 206 -8.70 -8.82 0.55
N ASP A 207 -9.19 -7.72 1.10
CA ASP A 207 -8.97 -7.38 2.52
C ASP A 207 -10.19 -7.66 3.40
N ILE A 208 -11.41 -7.54 2.88
CA ILE A 208 -12.65 -7.55 3.70
C ILE A 208 -13.62 -8.68 3.31
N ALA A 209 -13.63 -9.15 2.05
CA ALA A 209 -14.52 -10.24 1.64
C ALA A 209 -14.35 -11.54 2.47
N PRO A 210 -13.14 -11.93 2.91
CA PRO A 210 -12.98 -13.07 3.81
C PRO A 210 -13.65 -12.88 5.18
N LEU A 211 -13.94 -11.64 5.59
CA LEU A 211 -14.50 -11.29 6.90
C LEU A 211 -16.03 -11.16 6.87
N ALA A 212 -16.61 -10.89 5.69
CA ALA A 212 -18.06 -10.81 5.49
C ALA A 212 -18.75 -12.19 5.46
N GLY A 213 -17.98 -13.26 5.25
CA GLY A 213 -18.49 -14.63 5.09
C GLY A 213 -19.06 -14.86 3.69
N THR A 214 -18.84 -16.04 3.11
CA THR A 214 -19.57 -16.46 1.90
C THR A 214 -20.93 -16.99 2.31
N ASN A 215 -22.00 -16.38 1.79
CA ASN A 215 -23.35 -16.95 1.85
C ASN A 215 -23.41 -18.34 1.19
#